data_AF-A0A957NLL8-F1
#
_entry.id   AF-A0A957NLL8-F1
#
_cell.length_a   1.000
_cell.length_b   1.000
_cell.length_c   1.000
_cell.angle_alpha   90.00
_cell.angle_beta   90.00
_cell.angle_gamma   90.00
#
_symmetry.space_group_name_H-M   'P 1'
#
loop_
_entity.id
_entity.type
_entity.pdbx_description
1 polymer ?
#
loop_
_entity_poly.entity_id
_entity_poly.type
_entity_poly.pdbx_seq_one_letter_code
_entity_poly.pdbx_strand_id
1 'polypeptide(L)'
;PAAEQYLKKRQLANGRWMSDKWHTSWIYTTAEVIYALAQCGALAELHKAGVALLNAQKADGSWGSGSHSTRAETSVALMALRTLQKAGCELQLHAPIARGAQWVCAHADIAHQPEQLWLGKELYSPYRVDRVYELSARLAFESARERVMA
;
A
#
# COMPACT_ATOMS: atom_id res chain seq x y z
N PRO A 1 4.04 -4.00 -22.81
CA PRO A 1 5.27 -4.84 -22.92
C PRO A 1 5.08 -6.28 -22.39
N ALA A 2 6.02 -7.20 -22.64
CA ALA A 2 5.92 -8.59 -22.13
C ALA A 2 5.78 -8.65 -20.60
N ALA A 3 6.51 -7.81 -19.86
CA ALA A 3 6.42 -7.70 -18.41
C ALA A 3 5.02 -7.24 -17.94
N GLU A 4 4.43 -6.22 -18.59
CA GLU A 4 3.08 -5.76 -18.31
C GLU A 4 2.05 -6.89 -18.52
N GLN A 5 2.10 -7.60 -19.65
CA GLN A 5 1.21 -8.72 -19.92
C GLN A 5 1.34 -9.83 -18.88
N TYR A 6 2.57 -10.11 -18.43
CA TYR A 6 2.81 -11.07 -17.36
C TYR A 6 2.13 -10.64 -16.07
N LEU A 7 2.29 -9.37 -15.66
CA LEU A 7 1.66 -8.84 -14.45
C LEU A 7 0.13 -8.95 -14.53
N LYS A 8 -0.47 -8.49 -15.64
CA LYS A 8 -1.93 -8.56 -15.87
C LYS A 8 -2.46 -10.00 -15.78
N LYS A 9 -1.78 -10.96 -16.40
CA LYS A 9 -2.15 -12.39 -16.35
C LYS A 9 -2.02 -13.02 -14.97
N ARG A 10 -1.20 -12.43 -14.08
CA ARG A 10 -0.96 -12.94 -12.72
C ARG A 10 -1.88 -12.32 -11.67
N GLN A 11 -2.70 -11.34 -12.02
CA GLN A 11 -3.70 -10.81 -11.10
C GLN A 11 -4.70 -11.90 -10.73
N LEU A 12 -4.92 -12.10 -9.44
CA LEU A 12 -5.93 -13.03 -8.97
C LEU A 12 -7.34 -12.46 -9.17
N ALA A 13 -8.35 -13.34 -9.13
CA ALA A 13 -9.75 -12.95 -9.26
C ALA A 13 -10.20 -11.91 -8.21
N ASN A 14 -9.57 -11.92 -7.02
CA ASN A 14 -9.81 -10.95 -5.95
C ASN A 14 -9.04 -9.63 -6.12
N GLY A 15 -8.37 -9.42 -7.26
CA GLY A 15 -7.64 -8.20 -7.60
C GLY A 15 -6.20 -8.12 -7.06
N ARG A 16 -5.75 -9.11 -6.30
CA ARG A 16 -4.45 -9.09 -5.61
C ARG A 16 -3.36 -9.78 -6.41
N TRP A 17 -2.11 -9.41 -6.10
CA TRP A 17 -0.95 -10.28 -6.28
C TRP A 17 -0.52 -10.76 -4.89
N MET A 18 -0.34 -12.08 -4.72
CA MET A 18 0.05 -12.66 -3.43
C MET A 18 1.49 -12.28 -3.06
N SER A 19 1.88 -12.63 -1.83
CA SER A 19 3.27 -12.54 -1.34
C SER A 19 4.26 -13.02 -2.40
N ASP A 20 5.35 -12.27 -2.57
CA ASP A 20 6.41 -12.66 -3.48
C ASP A 20 7.51 -13.45 -2.74
N LYS A 21 8.63 -13.70 -3.42
CA LYS A 21 9.75 -14.47 -2.84
C LYS A 21 10.54 -13.69 -1.79
N TRP A 22 10.27 -12.40 -1.63
CA TRP A 22 11.03 -11.44 -0.83
C TRP A 22 10.22 -10.83 0.30
N HIS A 23 8.90 -10.89 0.23
CA HIS A 23 8.01 -10.24 1.17
C HIS A 23 6.74 -11.07 1.43
N THR A 24 6.38 -11.23 2.70
CA THR A 24 5.22 -12.04 3.13
C THR A 24 3.89 -11.34 2.89
N SER A 25 3.88 -10.01 2.79
CA SER A 25 2.66 -9.24 2.56
C SER A 25 2.22 -9.24 1.11
N TRP A 26 0.97 -9.66 0.85
CA TRP A 26 0.32 -9.45 -0.43
C TRP A 26 0.06 -7.96 -0.73
N ILE A 27 -0.03 -7.10 0.31
CA ILE A 27 -0.22 -5.66 0.15
C ILE A 27 1.02 -5.05 -0.50
N TYR A 28 2.21 -5.48 -0.04
CA TYR A 28 3.48 -5.08 -0.65
C TYR A 28 3.55 -5.48 -2.13
N THR A 29 3.37 -6.76 -2.44
CA THR A 29 3.43 -7.22 -3.83
C THR A 29 2.40 -6.52 -4.72
N THR A 30 1.17 -6.33 -4.20
CA THR A 30 0.11 -5.64 -4.96
C THR A 30 0.47 -4.17 -5.19
N ALA A 31 1.07 -3.49 -4.21
CA ALA A 31 1.53 -2.11 -4.36
C ALA A 31 2.62 -1.96 -5.42
N GLU A 32 3.63 -2.83 -5.40
CA GLU A 32 4.70 -2.84 -6.42
C GLU A 32 4.12 -2.99 -7.84
N VAL A 33 3.14 -3.88 -8.01
CA VAL A 33 2.48 -4.07 -9.31
C VAL A 33 1.61 -2.87 -9.68
N ILE A 34 0.94 -2.22 -8.73
CA ILE A 34 0.22 -0.96 -8.96
C ILE A 34 1.18 0.11 -9.50
N TYR A 35 2.37 0.28 -8.90
CA TYR A 35 3.34 1.28 -9.35
C TYR A 35 3.82 1.02 -10.78
N ALA A 36 4.03 -0.25 -11.14
CA ALA A 36 4.42 -0.63 -12.49
C ALA A 36 3.27 -0.44 -13.51
N LEU A 37 2.07 -0.92 -13.19
CA LEU A 37 0.92 -0.88 -14.10
C LEU A 37 0.31 0.52 -14.27
N ALA A 38 0.46 1.40 -13.27
CA ALA A 38 0.08 2.81 -13.37
C ALA A 38 0.81 3.52 -14.51
N GLN A 39 2.09 3.21 -14.72
CA GLN A 39 2.88 3.78 -15.82
C GLN A 39 2.46 3.27 -17.19
N CYS A 40 1.77 2.12 -17.25
CA CYS A 40 1.26 1.52 -18.48
C CYS A 40 -0.20 1.90 -18.77
N GLY A 41 -0.89 2.62 -17.89
CA GLY A 41 -2.31 2.95 -18.04
C GLY A 41 -3.25 1.74 -17.97
N ALA A 42 -2.87 0.67 -17.26
CA ALA A 42 -3.66 -0.56 -17.14
C ALA A 42 -4.83 -0.41 -16.13
N LEU A 43 -5.76 0.52 -16.42
CA LEU A 43 -6.81 0.97 -15.49
C LEU A 43 -7.71 -0.16 -14.98
N ALA A 44 -7.99 -1.18 -15.79
CA ALA A 44 -8.85 -2.29 -15.38
C ALA A 44 -8.23 -3.12 -14.23
N GLU A 45 -6.95 -3.44 -14.34
CA GLU A 45 -6.20 -4.17 -13.31
C GLU A 45 -5.99 -3.30 -12.07
N LEU A 46 -5.66 -2.02 -12.27
CA LEU A 46 -5.51 -1.04 -11.18
C LEU A 46 -6.80 -0.87 -10.39
N HIS A 47 -7.96 -0.80 -11.06
CA HIS A 47 -9.25 -0.70 -10.41
C HIS A 47 -9.51 -1.92 -9.51
N LYS A 48 -9.29 -3.14 -10.02
CA LYS A 48 -9.44 -4.38 -9.22
C LYS A 48 -8.51 -4.40 -8.01
N ALA A 49 -7.25 -3.98 -8.19
CA ALA A 49 -6.29 -3.90 -7.10
C ALA A 49 -6.70 -2.86 -6.04
N GLY A 50 -7.20 -1.71 -6.48
CA GLY A 50 -7.76 -0.68 -5.62
C GLY A 50 -8.94 -1.19 -4.79
N VAL A 51 -9.91 -1.86 -5.42
CA VAL A 51 -11.02 -2.52 -4.70
C VAL A 51 -10.50 -3.53 -3.67
N ALA A 52 -9.48 -4.31 -4.01
CA ALA A 52 -8.89 -5.27 -3.08
C ALA A 52 -8.26 -4.60 -1.85
N LEU A 53 -7.56 -3.47 -2.03
CA LEU A 53 -7.01 -2.67 -0.93
C LEU A 53 -8.12 -2.03 -0.11
N LEU A 54 -9.14 -1.44 -0.74
CA LEU A 54 -10.28 -0.83 -0.04
C LEU A 54 -11.01 -1.84 0.84
N ASN A 55 -11.28 -3.04 0.31
CA ASN A 55 -11.93 -4.12 1.05
C ASN A 55 -11.06 -4.70 2.18
N ALA A 56 -9.75 -4.52 2.11
CA ALA A 56 -8.81 -4.98 3.14
C ALA A 56 -8.56 -3.95 4.24
N GLN A 57 -9.08 -2.72 4.11
CA GLN A 57 -8.92 -1.71 5.14
C GLN A 57 -9.71 -2.11 6.38
N LYS A 58 -9.07 -2.07 7.54
CA LYS A 58 -9.71 -2.37 8.82
C LYS A 58 -10.53 -1.17 9.32
N ALA A 59 -11.39 -1.42 10.31
CA ALA A 59 -12.29 -0.40 10.86
C ALA A 59 -11.56 0.82 11.45
N ASP A 60 -10.35 0.63 11.98
CA ASP A 60 -9.49 1.69 12.50
C ASP A 60 -8.71 2.45 11.39
N GLY A 61 -8.90 2.08 10.12
CA GLY A 61 -8.23 2.69 8.97
C GLY A 61 -6.92 2.02 8.57
N SER A 62 -6.41 1.06 9.34
CA SER A 62 -5.14 0.41 9.08
C SER A 62 -5.22 -0.71 8.05
N TRP A 63 -4.06 -1.19 7.60
CA TRP A 63 -3.91 -2.41 6.81
C TRP A 63 -2.94 -3.40 7.47
N GLY A 64 -3.15 -4.67 7.14
CA GLY A 64 -2.23 -5.76 7.42
C GLY A 64 -2.66 -7.01 6.66
N SER A 65 -1.73 -7.76 6.09
CA SER A 65 -2.00 -8.99 5.34
C SER A 65 -2.24 -10.20 6.24
N GLY A 66 -1.72 -10.16 7.47
CA GLY A 66 -1.94 -11.16 8.51
C GLY A 66 -3.07 -10.79 9.47
N SER A 67 -3.04 -11.39 10.67
CA SER A 67 -4.05 -11.15 11.72
C SER A 67 -4.00 -9.72 12.28
N HIS A 68 -2.80 -9.15 12.40
CA HIS A 68 -2.58 -7.82 12.96
C HIS A 68 -2.35 -6.77 11.88
N SER A 69 -2.53 -5.51 12.24
CA SER A 69 -2.17 -4.39 11.38
C SER A 69 -0.74 -3.97 11.63
N THR A 70 -0.09 -3.44 10.60
CA THR A 70 1.32 -3.05 10.66
C THR A 70 1.50 -1.64 10.07
N ARG A 71 2.48 -0.90 10.58
CA ARG A 71 2.81 0.43 10.04
C ARG A 71 3.36 0.33 8.63
N ALA A 72 4.21 -0.66 8.35
CA ALA A 72 4.78 -0.88 7.02
C ALA A 72 3.67 -1.13 6.00
N GLU A 73 2.75 -2.06 6.24
CA GLU A 73 1.70 -2.39 5.27
C GLU A 73 0.67 -1.27 5.14
N THR A 74 0.33 -0.59 6.23
CA THR A 74 -0.54 0.60 6.19
C THR A 74 0.09 1.70 5.33
N SER A 75 1.39 1.95 5.50
CA SER A 75 2.11 2.97 4.74
C SER A 75 2.21 2.61 3.25
N VAL A 76 2.50 1.35 2.95
CA VAL A 76 2.54 0.85 1.56
C VAL A 76 1.16 0.92 0.91
N ALA A 77 0.09 0.54 1.60
CA ALA A 77 -1.28 0.66 1.11
C ALA A 77 -1.64 2.12 0.79
N LEU A 78 -1.30 3.06 1.67
CA LEU A 78 -1.54 4.50 1.43
C LEU A 78 -0.83 4.99 0.17
N MET A 79 0.43 4.62 -0.02
CA MET A 79 1.20 4.99 -1.21
C MET A 79 0.58 4.39 -2.48
N ALA A 80 0.14 3.13 -2.43
CA ALA A 80 -0.57 2.49 -3.54
C ALA A 80 -1.89 3.20 -3.88
N LEU A 81 -2.73 3.50 -2.89
CA LEU A 81 -4.00 4.23 -3.10
C LEU A 81 -3.75 5.64 -3.67
N ARG A 82 -2.69 6.33 -3.24
CA ARG A 82 -2.30 7.62 -3.81
C ARG A 82 -1.86 7.49 -5.27
N THR A 83 -1.14 6.43 -5.63
CA THR A 83 -0.80 6.14 -7.02
C THR A 83 -2.05 5.90 -7.86
N LEU A 84 -3.02 5.13 -7.36
CA LEU A 84 -4.31 4.91 -8.04
C LEU A 84 -5.08 6.22 -8.23
N GLN A 85 -5.09 7.10 -7.23
CA GLN A 85 -5.70 8.43 -7.32
C GLN A 85 -5.07 9.26 -8.43
N LYS A 86 -3.73 9.27 -8.53
CA LYS A 86 -3.00 9.98 -9.59
C LYS A 86 -3.17 9.36 -10.97
N ALA A 87 -3.34 8.05 -11.05
CA ALA A 87 -3.59 7.32 -12.29
C ALA A 87 -5.01 7.53 -12.83
N GLY A 88 -5.88 8.24 -12.10
CA GLY A 88 -7.26 8.52 -12.52
C GLY A 88 -8.19 7.31 -12.38
N CYS A 89 -7.89 6.36 -11.49
CA CYS A 89 -8.82 5.28 -11.20
C CYS A 89 -10.10 5.82 -10.56
N GLU A 90 -11.26 5.45 -11.10
CA GLU A 90 -12.59 5.84 -10.61
C GLU A 90 -12.94 5.07 -9.31
N LEU A 91 -12.27 5.41 -8.22
CA LEU A 91 -12.46 4.83 -6.90
C LEU A 91 -12.66 5.94 -5.86
N GLN A 92 -13.48 5.68 -4.84
CA GLN A 92 -13.69 6.58 -3.72
C GLN A 92 -12.52 6.49 -2.73
N LEU A 93 -11.39 7.10 -3.08
CA LEU A 93 -10.11 6.94 -2.37
C LEU A 93 -9.88 7.95 -1.24
N HIS A 94 -10.59 9.08 -1.24
CA HIS A 94 -10.30 10.17 -0.30
C HIS A 94 -10.46 9.75 1.18
N ALA A 95 -11.62 9.23 1.55
CA ALA A 95 -11.87 8.84 2.94
C ALA A 95 -11.00 7.66 3.43
N PRO A 96 -10.81 6.58 2.66
CA PRO A 96 -9.88 5.51 3.01
C PRO A 96 -8.44 5.98 3.25
N ILE A 97 -7.93 6.85 2.37
CA ILE A 97 -6.59 7.44 2.53
C ILE A 97 -6.52 8.29 3.80
N ALA A 98 -7.53 9.11 4.07
CA ALA A 98 -7.55 9.96 5.27
C ALA A 98 -7.52 9.14 6.57
N ARG A 99 -8.34 8.08 6.67
CA ARG A 99 -8.36 7.20 7.85
C ARG A 99 -7.02 6.49 8.08
N GLY A 100 -6.44 5.92 7.02
CA GLY A 100 -5.17 5.23 7.14
C GLY A 100 -4.03 6.16 7.51
N ALA A 101 -4.01 7.37 6.96
CA ALA A 101 -3.00 8.35 7.31
C ALA A 101 -3.13 8.85 8.76
N GLN A 102 -4.37 9.06 9.23
CA GLN A 102 -4.63 9.35 10.64
C GLN A 102 -4.10 8.23 11.54
N TRP A 103 -4.32 6.96 11.15
CA TRP A 103 -3.79 5.81 11.88
C TRP A 103 -2.25 5.83 11.92
N VAL A 104 -1.56 6.04 10.78
CA VAL A 104 -0.09 6.11 10.75
C VAL A 104 0.45 7.25 11.62
N CYS A 105 -0.18 8.43 11.57
CA CYS A 105 0.20 9.56 12.43
C CYS A 105 0.01 9.26 13.91
N ALA A 106 -1.11 8.65 14.29
CA ALA A 106 -1.38 8.28 15.68
C ALA A 106 -0.40 7.22 16.23
N HIS A 107 0.23 6.44 15.35
CA HIS A 107 1.18 5.39 15.71
C HIS A 107 2.65 5.78 15.42
N ALA A 108 2.92 7.04 15.07
CA ALA A 108 4.24 7.49 14.62
C ALA A 108 5.30 7.57 15.74
N ASP A 109 4.87 7.85 16.97
CA ASP A 109 5.74 8.05 18.13
C ASP A 109 5.86 6.80 19.01
N ILE A 110 5.15 5.73 18.66
CA ILE A 110 5.31 4.43 19.29
C ILE A 110 6.65 3.85 18.81
N ALA A 111 7.47 3.38 19.77
CA ALA A 111 8.76 2.79 19.47
C ALA A 111 8.64 1.79 18.31
N HIS A 112 9.49 1.95 17.30
CA HIS A 112 9.44 1.11 16.11
C HIS A 112 9.78 -0.33 16.50
N GLN A 113 8.75 -1.18 16.57
CA GLN A 113 8.95 -2.62 16.63
C GLN A 113 9.18 -3.14 15.22
N PRO A 114 10.23 -3.96 14.99
CA PRO A 114 10.55 -4.48 13.67
C PRO A 114 9.43 -5.41 13.20
N GLU A 115 8.81 -5.05 12.09
CA GLU A 115 7.79 -5.85 11.43
C GLU A 115 8.51 -6.80 10.47
N GLN A 116 8.70 -8.06 10.89
CA GLN A 116 9.51 -9.04 10.16
C GLN A 116 8.77 -9.59 8.93
N LEU A 117 8.54 -8.74 7.94
CA LEU A 117 7.78 -9.04 6.73
C LEU A 117 8.67 -9.46 5.55
N TRP A 118 9.99 -9.24 5.64
CA TRP A 118 10.93 -9.56 4.57
C TRP A 118 11.50 -10.96 4.73
N LEU A 119 11.65 -11.65 3.59
CA LEU A 119 12.14 -13.02 3.50
C LEU A 119 13.64 -13.04 3.16
N GLY A 120 14.43 -13.58 4.07
CA GLY A 120 15.86 -13.87 3.89
C GLY A 120 16.16 -15.34 4.21
N LYS A 121 17.22 -15.61 4.97
CA LYS A 121 17.38 -16.93 5.63
C LYS A 121 16.31 -17.14 6.72
N GLU A 122 15.95 -16.06 7.38
CA GLU A 122 14.88 -15.95 8.35
C GLU A 122 14.04 -14.71 7.99
N LEU A 123 12.92 -14.53 8.69
CA LEU A 123 12.15 -13.29 8.60
C LEU A 123 12.96 -12.14 9.20
N TYR A 124 12.99 -11.00 8.51
CA TYR A 124 13.70 -9.82 8.98
C TYR A 124 12.94 -8.52 8.64
N SER A 125 13.38 -7.42 9.24
CA SER A 125 12.85 -6.07 8.98
C SER A 125 14.02 -5.14 8.62
N PRO A 126 14.15 -4.73 7.35
CA PRO A 126 15.10 -3.71 6.94
C PRO A 126 14.59 -2.34 7.37
N TYR A 127 14.85 -2.00 8.64
CA TYR A 127 14.35 -0.78 9.31
C TYR A 127 14.30 0.47 8.41
N ARG A 128 15.39 0.78 7.69
CA ARG A 128 15.47 1.99 6.86
C ARG A 128 14.51 1.96 5.67
N VAL A 129 14.26 0.79 5.08
CA VAL A 129 13.33 0.62 3.96
C VAL A 129 11.90 0.80 4.46
N ASP A 130 11.53 0.09 5.52
CA ASP A 130 10.20 0.19 6.13
C ASP A 130 9.93 1.65 6.58
N ARG A 131 10.94 2.30 7.16
CA ARG A 131 10.85 3.70 7.60
C ARG A 131 10.66 4.69 6.45
N VAL A 132 11.22 4.44 5.27
CA VAL A 132 10.99 5.30 4.10
C VAL A 132 9.53 5.27 3.67
N TYR A 133 8.88 4.10 3.67
CA TYR A 133 7.45 4.01 3.38
C TYR A 133 6.62 4.77 4.41
N GLU A 134 6.90 4.59 5.70
CA GLU A 134 6.21 5.30 6.78
C GLU A 134 6.33 6.82 6.64
N LEU A 135 7.55 7.33 6.42
CA LEU A 135 7.78 8.77 6.26
C LEU A 135 7.12 9.32 4.99
N SER A 136 7.16 8.57 3.88
CA SER A 136 6.54 8.98 2.63
C SER A 136 5.02 9.09 2.75
N ALA A 137 4.39 8.12 3.43
CA ALA A 137 2.96 8.13 3.69
C ALA A 137 2.55 9.33 4.56
N ARG A 138 3.33 9.63 5.61
CA ARG A 138 3.09 10.78 6.49
C ARG A 138 3.26 12.12 5.77
N LEU A 139 4.35 12.30 5.02
CA LEU A 139 4.61 13.52 4.28
C LEU A 139 3.52 13.79 3.24
N ALA A 140 3.09 12.75 2.52
CA ALA A 140 2.02 12.86 1.53
C ALA A 140 0.66 13.21 2.17
N PHE A 141 0.42 12.81 3.41
CA PHE A 141 -0.77 13.20 4.16
C PHE A 141 -0.69 14.67 4.60
N GLU A 142 0.40 15.06 5.23
CA GLU A 142 0.58 16.43 5.75
C GLU A 142 0.49 17.46 4.62
N SER A 143 1.18 17.21 3.50
CA SER A 143 1.14 18.08 2.32
C SER A 143 -0.26 18.21 1.71
N ALA A 144 -1.11 17.19 1.85
CA ALA A 144 -2.49 17.23 1.38
C ALA A 144 -3.39 17.99 2.35
N ARG A 145 -3.12 17.93 3.66
CA ARG A 145 -3.84 18.67 4.70
C ARG A 145 -3.61 20.17 4.58
N GLU A 146 -2.35 20.58 4.39
CA GLU A 146 -1.98 21.99 4.20
C GLU A 146 -2.70 22.61 2.99
N ARG A 147 -2.80 21.89 1.87
CA ARG A 147 -3.50 22.36 0.65
C ARG A 147 -5.02 22.50 0.78
N VAL A 148 -5.63 21.86 1.77
CA VAL A 148 -7.08 21.98 2.04
C VAL A 148 -7.36 23.13 3.02
N MET A 149 -6.36 23.52 3.82
CA MET A 149 -6.46 24.61 4.79
C MET A 149 -6.03 25.97 4.22
N ALA A 150 -5.33 26.00 3.08
CA ALA A 150 -4.94 27.19 2.33
C ALA A 150 -6.00 27.54 1.28
#